data_AF-Q2UXE3-F1
#
_entry.id   AF-Q2UXE3-F1
#
_cell.length_a   1.000
_cell.length_b   1.000
_cell.length_c   1.000
_cell.angle_alpha   90.00
_cell.angle_beta   90.00
_cell.angle_gamma   90.00
#
_symmetry.space_group_name_H-M   'P 1'
#
loop_
_entity.id
_entity.type
_entity.pdbx_description
1 polymer ?
#
loop_
_entity_poly.entity_id
_entity_poly.type
_entity_poly.pdbx_seq_one_letter_code
_entity_poly.pdbx_strand_id
1 'polypeptide(L)'
;NQTSNETTSNDTNTVSSVNSPQNSTNAENVSTTQDTSTEAKPSNNESAPQSTDASNKDVVNQAVNTSAPRMRAFSLAAVAADAPAAGTDITNQLTNVTVGIDSGDTVYPHQAGYVKLNYGFSVPNSAVQGDTFKITVPKELNLNGVTSTAKVPPIMAGDQVLANGVIDSDGNVIYTFTDYVNTKDDVKATLTVPAYIDPEYVTHTGNVTLATGIGNTTANKTVLVDYEKYGKFYNLSIKGTIDQIDKTNNTYRQTIYVNPSGDNVIAPVLTGNLKPNTESNALIDQQNTSIKVYKVDNAADLSESYFVNPENFEDVTNSVNITFPNPNQYKVEFNTPDDQITTPYIVVVNGHIDPNSKGDLALRSTLYGYNSNIIWRSMSWDNEVAFNNGSG
;
A
#
# COMPACT_ATOMS: atom_id res chain seq x y z
N ASN A 1 -59.77 18.42 -22.95
CA ASN A 1 -59.68 17.52 -21.79
C ASN A 1 -58.34 16.83 -21.81
N GLN A 2 -57.65 16.91 -20.68
CA GLN A 2 -56.39 16.27 -20.30
C GLN A 2 -55.08 16.83 -20.87
N THR A 3 -53.96 16.89 -20.15
CA THR A 3 -53.59 17.25 -18.75
C THR A 3 -52.07 17.37 -18.85
N SER A 4 -51.49 18.48 -18.39
CA SER A 4 -50.04 18.63 -18.26
C SER A 4 -49.50 17.72 -17.16
N ASN A 5 -48.38 17.05 -17.40
CA ASN A 5 -47.54 16.50 -16.34
C ASN A 5 -46.08 16.86 -16.63
N GLU A 6 -45.54 17.75 -15.78
CA GLU A 6 -44.11 17.87 -15.52
C GLU A 6 -43.63 16.63 -14.77
N THR A 7 -42.43 16.14 -15.08
CA THR A 7 -41.66 15.31 -14.15
C THR A 7 -40.17 15.48 -14.44
N THR A 8 -39.55 16.32 -13.60
CA THR A 8 -38.23 16.22 -12.96
C THR A 8 -37.05 15.59 -13.72
N SER A 9 -36.00 16.41 -13.92
CA SER A 9 -34.62 15.95 -14.14
C SER A 9 -34.14 15.12 -12.95
N ASN A 10 -33.72 13.88 -13.21
CA ASN A 10 -32.82 13.14 -12.34
C ASN A 10 -31.39 13.42 -12.81
N ASP A 11 -30.68 14.24 -12.04
CA ASP A 11 -29.22 14.32 -12.09
C ASP A 11 -28.65 12.95 -11.72
N THR A 12 -28.23 12.22 -12.74
CA THR A 12 -27.52 10.97 -12.58
C THR A 12 -26.06 11.35 -12.37
N ASN A 13 -25.61 11.33 -11.11
CA ASN A 13 -24.19 11.47 -10.79
C ASN A 13 -23.43 10.35 -11.50
N THR A 14 -22.61 10.77 -12.45
CA THR A 14 -21.68 9.96 -13.22
C THR A 14 -20.61 9.44 -12.27
N VAL A 15 -20.76 8.18 -11.85
CA VAL A 15 -19.65 7.40 -11.30
C VAL A 15 -18.69 7.18 -12.44
N SER A 16 -17.55 7.87 -12.42
CA SER A 16 -16.43 7.54 -13.30
C SER A 16 -16.04 6.09 -13.01
N SER A 17 -16.32 5.21 -13.97
CA SER A 17 -15.86 3.83 -13.96
C SER A 17 -14.35 3.82 -13.83
N VAL A 18 -13.85 3.43 -12.66
CA VAL A 18 -12.47 3.00 -12.51
C VAL A 18 -12.35 1.72 -13.33
N ASN A 19 -11.65 1.80 -14.46
CA ASN A 19 -11.35 0.62 -15.25
C ASN A 19 -10.53 -0.34 -14.36
N SER A 20 -11.07 -1.53 -14.09
CA SER A 20 -10.29 -2.66 -13.61
C SER A 20 -9.08 -2.86 -14.53
N PRO A 21 -7.91 -3.28 -14.02
CA PRO A 21 -6.84 -3.73 -14.90
C PRO A 21 -7.35 -4.93 -15.70
N GLN A 22 -7.63 -4.71 -16.98
CA GLN A 22 -7.87 -5.80 -17.92
C GLN A 22 -6.62 -6.68 -17.96
N ASN A 23 -6.80 -7.96 -17.69
CA ASN A 23 -5.84 -9.01 -17.98
C ASN A 23 -5.56 -9.02 -19.50
N SER A 24 -4.58 -8.25 -19.97
CA SER A 24 -4.13 -8.29 -21.36
C SER A 24 -3.04 -9.34 -21.49
N THR A 25 -3.41 -10.54 -21.93
CA THR A 25 -2.47 -11.49 -22.54
C THR A 25 -1.99 -10.92 -23.87
N ASN A 26 -0.95 -10.07 -23.84
CA ASN A 26 -0.19 -9.74 -25.04
C ASN A 26 1.04 -10.62 -25.07
N ALA A 27 0.97 -11.69 -25.86
CA ALA A 27 2.14 -12.40 -26.34
C ALA A 27 2.80 -11.51 -27.40
N GLU A 28 3.87 -10.79 -27.04
CA GLU A 28 4.72 -10.18 -28.06
C GLU A 28 5.53 -11.27 -28.76
N ASN A 29 5.24 -11.41 -30.04
CA ASN A 29 5.85 -12.34 -30.97
C ASN A 29 7.26 -11.83 -31.32
N VAL A 30 8.29 -12.59 -30.96
CA VAL A 30 9.69 -12.29 -31.34
C VAL A 30 9.82 -12.51 -32.84
N SER A 31 9.91 -11.41 -33.60
CA SER A 31 10.27 -11.45 -35.01
C SER A 31 11.78 -11.67 -35.14
N THR A 32 12.13 -12.88 -35.54
CA THR A 32 13.47 -13.25 -36.01
C THR A 32 13.76 -12.52 -37.32
N THR A 33 14.76 -11.63 -37.32
CA THR A 33 15.51 -11.34 -38.53
C THR A 33 16.96 -11.73 -38.32
N GLN A 34 17.30 -12.79 -39.04
CA GLN A 34 18.60 -13.37 -39.26
C GLN A 34 19.34 -12.45 -40.23
N ASP A 35 20.51 -11.95 -39.83
CA ASP A 35 21.48 -11.45 -40.81
C ASP A 35 22.85 -12.05 -40.51
N THR A 36 23.44 -12.60 -41.57
CA THR A 36 24.56 -13.53 -41.56
C THR A 36 25.90 -12.83 -41.79
N SER A 37 26.94 -13.41 -41.14
CA SER A 37 28.38 -13.36 -41.45
C SER A 37 29.13 -12.05 -41.15
N THR A 38 30.25 -12.05 -40.42
CA THR A 38 31.46 -12.86 -40.68
C THR A 38 32.30 -13.10 -39.41
N GLU A 39 32.96 -14.27 -39.39
CA GLU A 39 33.99 -14.65 -38.42
C GLU A 39 35.25 -13.77 -38.51
N ALA A 40 35.80 -13.41 -37.33
CA ALA A 40 37.24 -13.39 -37.10
C ALA A 40 37.52 -13.71 -35.62
N LYS A 41 38.27 -14.80 -35.39
CA LYS A 41 38.78 -15.27 -34.08
C LYS A 41 40.04 -14.44 -33.67
N PRO A 42 40.64 -14.63 -32.47
CA PRO A 42 40.94 -13.56 -31.52
C PRO A 42 42.45 -13.18 -31.52
N SER A 43 42.80 -12.08 -30.87
CA SER A 43 44.19 -11.84 -30.47
C SER A 43 44.27 -11.43 -29.01
N ASN A 44 44.94 -12.28 -28.24
CA ASN A 44 45.48 -11.97 -26.93
C ASN A 44 46.43 -10.76 -27.02
N ASN A 45 46.45 -9.94 -25.99
CA ASN A 45 47.70 -9.46 -25.43
C ASN A 45 47.52 -9.04 -23.97
N GLU A 46 48.29 -9.69 -23.09
CA GLU A 46 48.66 -9.20 -21.77
C GLU A 46 49.29 -7.80 -21.87
N SER A 47 49.05 -6.96 -20.86
CA SER A 47 50.11 -6.30 -20.10
C SER A 47 49.51 -5.54 -18.91
N ALA A 48 49.83 -6.01 -17.70
CA ALA A 48 49.87 -5.16 -16.51
C ALA A 48 51.04 -4.15 -16.62
N PRO A 49 51.03 -3.06 -15.85
CA PRO A 49 51.98 -3.04 -14.75
C PRO A 49 51.45 -2.46 -13.43
N GLN A 50 52.17 -2.84 -12.36
CA GLN A 50 51.99 -2.51 -10.95
C GLN A 50 52.22 -1.03 -10.59
N SER A 51 51.44 -0.60 -9.58
CA SER A 51 51.78 0.11 -8.33
C SER A 51 52.85 1.22 -8.30
N THR A 52 52.45 2.38 -7.75
CA THR A 52 53.22 3.06 -6.68
C THR A 52 52.28 3.70 -5.65
N ASP A 53 52.58 3.44 -4.38
CA ASP A 53 52.04 4.03 -3.15
C ASP A 53 51.99 5.57 -3.15
N ALA A 54 50.96 6.14 -2.51
CA ALA A 54 51.11 7.14 -1.44
C ALA A 54 49.76 7.51 -0.83
N SER A 55 49.51 6.99 0.37
CA SER A 55 48.96 7.67 1.55
C SER A 55 48.13 8.95 1.33
N ASN A 56 46.83 8.86 1.63
CA ASN A 56 46.22 9.89 2.48
C ASN A 56 45.17 9.28 3.41
N LYS A 57 45.44 9.45 4.70
CA LYS A 57 44.54 9.17 5.82
C LYS A 57 43.44 10.23 5.88
N ASP A 58 42.39 9.86 6.60
CA ASP A 58 41.27 10.66 7.09
C ASP A 58 40.19 10.99 6.07
N VAL A 59 39.06 10.27 6.15
CA VAL A 59 37.73 10.84 6.43
C VAL A 59 36.83 9.71 7.00
N VAL A 60 36.57 9.79 8.31
CA VAL A 60 35.30 9.49 9.00
C VAL A 60 34.66 8.11 8.79
N ASN A 61 34.85 7.24 9.78
CA ASN A 61 33.89 6.18 10.13
C ASN A 61 32.54 6.83 10.49
N GLN A 62 31.57 6.80 9.58
CA GLN A 62 30.16 7.02 9.90
C GLN A 62 29.42 5.70 9.89
N ALA A 63 28.94 5.34 11.08
CA ALA A 63 27.81 4.47 11.39
C ALA A 63 27.44 3.40 10.36
N VAL A 64 27.78 2.15 10.69
CA VAL A 64 27.02 0.98 10.26
C VAL A 64 25.60 1.14 10.81
N ASN A 65 24.69 1.69 10.00
CA ASN A 65 23.26 1.59 10.26
C ASN A 65 22.87 0.15 9.98
N THR A 66 22.95 -0.70 11.00
CA THR A 66 22.15 -1.92 11.05
C THR A 66 20.69 -1.47 11.05
N SER A 67 20.06 -1.50 9.88
CA SER A 67 18.64 -1.26 9.71
C SER A 67 17.87 -2.37 10.43
N ALA A 68 17.59 -2.16 11.72
CA ALA A 68 16.57 -2.91 12.42
C ALA A 68 15.24 -2.72 11.65
N PRO A 69 14.55 -3.80 11.27
CA PRO A 69 13.28 -3.71 10.57
C PRO A 69 12.28 -3.06 11.52
N ARG A 70 11.83 -1.85 11.18
CA ARG A 70 10.71 -1.23 11.87
C ARG A 70 9.47 -2.03 11.50
N MET A 71 8.97 -2.87 12.43
CA MET A 71 7.53 -3.18 12.54
C MET A 71 6.76 -1.92 12.18
N ARG A 72 5.67 -1.98 11.39
CA ARG A 72 4.84 -0.84 10.93
C ARG A 72 4.93 0.32 11.93
N ALA A 73 5.94 1.18 11.77
CA ALA A 73 6.19 2.21 12.75
C ALA A 73 5.29 3.32 12.31
N PHE A 74 4.09 3.33 12.88
CA PHE A 74 3.17 4.45 12.76
C PHE A 74 3.93 5.69 13.20
N SER A 75 4.42 6.47 12.23
CA SER A 75 4.76 7.85 12.50
C SER A 75 3.41 8.55 12.64
N LEU A 76 2.91 8.66 13.87
CA LEU A 76 1.98 9.73 14.18
C LEU A 76 2.75 11.02 13.86
N ALA A 77 2.53 11.57 12.66
CA ALA A 77 2.75 12.98 12.46
C ALA A 77 1.69 13.67 13.31
N ALA A 78 1.97 13.80 14.60
CA ALA A 78 1.27 14.71 15.47
C ALA A 78 1.49 16.09 14.83
N VAL A 79 0.47 16.59 14.12
CA VAL A 79 0.30 18.03 14.06
C VAL A 79 0.27 18.43 15.52
N ALA A 80 1.25 19.20 15.98
CA ALA A 80 1.33 19.64 17.35
C ALA A 80 0.06 20.47 17.63
N ALA A 81 -0.99 19.79 18.09
CA ALA A 81 -2.08 20.43 18.77
C ALA A 81 -1.48 20.97 20.06
N ASP A 82 -1.76 22.23 20.36
CA ASP A 82 -1.48 22.81 21.67
C ASP A 82 -1.87 21.81 22.76
N ALA A 83 -1.02 21.68 23.78
CA ALA A 83 -1.29 20.81 24.91
C ALA A 83 -2.74 21.03 25.39
N PRO A 84 -3.56 19.96 25.54
CA PRO A 84 -4.98 20.14 25.75
C PRO A 84 -5.19 20.93 27.04
N ALA A 85 -6.00 21.99 26.94
CA ALA A 85 -6.72 22.50 28.10
C ALA A 85 -7.42 21.30 28.76
N ALA A 86 -7.48 21.27 30.10
CA ALA A 86 -8.03 20.15 30.87
C ALA A 86 -9.51 19.87 30.50
N GLY A 87 -9.74 19.06 29.48
CA GLY A 87 -11.04 18.66 29.01
C GLY A 87 -11.43 17.27 29.49
N THR A 88 -12.73 16.99 29.51
CA THR A 88 -13.30 15.72 29.97
C THR A 88 -13.71 14.87 28.77
N ASP A 89 -13.67 13.55 28.90
CA ASP A 89 -14.31 12.66 27.94
C ASP A 89 -15.84 12.78 28.06
N ILE A 90 -16.47 13.35 27.05
CA ILE A 90 -17.92 13.56 26.96
C ILE A 90 -18.60 12.57 25.99
N THR A 91 -17.94 11.48 25.61
CA THR A 91 -18.48 10.46 24.68
C THR A 91 -19.89 10.02 25.05
N ASN A 92 -20.14 9.75 26.34
CA ASN A 92 -21.43 9.28 26.85
C ASN A 92 -22.46 10.41 27.06
N GLN A 93 -22.08 11.67 26.84
CA GLN A 93 -22.94 12.85 26.93
C GLN A 93 -23.42 13.32 25.54
N LEU A 94 -22.85 12.79 24.46
CA LEU A 94 -23.35 13.01 23.10
C LEU A 94 -24.77 12.45 22.97
N THR A 95 -25.62 13.20 22.27
CA THR A 95 -27.03 12.81 22.04
C THR A 95 -27.30 12.61 20.56
N ASN A 96 -28.44 12.00 20.22
CA ASN A 96 -28.84 11.72 18.83
C ASN A 96 -27.74 10.99 18.04
N VAL A 97 -27.00 10.10 18.72
CA VAL A 97 -25.87 9.39 18.14
C VAL A 97 -26.38 8.38 17.11
N THR A 98 -25.88 8.49 15.88
CA THR A 98 -26.09 7.54 14.79
C THR A 98 -24.74 7.01 14.33
N VAL A 99 -24.69 5.72 14.03
CA VAL A 99 -23.49 5.05 13.55
C VAL A 99 -23.90 4.13 12.40
N GLY A 100 -23.10 4.07 11.34
CA GLY A 100 -23.35 3.23 10.19
C GLY A 100 -22.06 2.79 9.51
N ILE A 101 -22.12 1.63 8.84
CA ILE A 101 -21.06 1.11 7.99
C ILE A 101 -21.65 0.95 6.59
N ASP A 102 -21.14 1.70 5.63
CA ASP A 102 -21.56 1.66 4.23
C ASP A 102 -20.50 1.00 3.33
N SER A 103 -20.94 0.09 2.47
CA SER A 103 -20.12 -0.73 1.56
C SER A 103 -21.03 -1.59 0.68
N GLY A 104 -20.48 -2.19 -0.37
CA GLY A 104 -21.09 -3.37 -0.98
C GLY A 104 -21.04 -4.60 -0.06
N ASP A 105 -21.64 -5.71 -0.50
CA ASP A 105 -21.59 -7.00 0.21
C ASP A 105 -20.19 -7.64 0.15
N THR A 106 -19.38 -7.25 -0.83
CA THR A 106 -18.00 -7.71 -1.01
C THR A 106 -17.05 -6.52 -1.07
N VAL A 107 -15.92 -6.63 -0.40
CA VAL A 107 -14.82 -5.66 -0.42
C VAL A 107 -13.60 -6.33 -1.02
N TYR A 108 -12.98 -5.69 -2.00
CA TYR A 108 -11.77 -6.17 -2.70
C TYR A 108 -10.57 -5.30 -2.32
N PRO A 109 -9.80 -5.63 -1.27
CA PRO A 109 -8.75 -4.73 -0.77
C PRO A 109 -7.66 -4.42 -1.81
N HIS A 110 -7.29 -5.42 -2.65
CA HIS A 110 -6.29 -5.24 -3.70
C HIS A 110 -6.78 -4.43 -4.91
N GLN A 111 -8.07 -4.13 -4.99
CA GLN A 111 -8.66 -3.25 -6.01
C GLN A 111 -9.06 -1.89 -5.44
N ALA A 112 -8.32 -1.43 -4.41
CA ALA A 112 -8.62 -0.20 -3.67
C ALA A 112 -10.02 -0.19 -3.03
N GLY A 113 -10.60 -1.35 -2.73
CA GLY A 113 -11.87 -1.48 -2.02
C GLY A 113 -11.75 -1.03 -0.56
N TYR A 114 -12.75 -0.28 -0.09
CA TYR A 114 -12.84 0.24 1.27
C TYR A 114 -14.30 0.28 1.74
N VAL A 115 -14.50 0.53 3.03
CA VAL A 115 -15.82 0.80 3.63
C VAL A 115 -15.89 2.25 4.12
N LYS A 116 -17.09 2.80 4.23
CA LYS A 116 -17.33 4.14 4.80
C LYS A 116 -17.93 4.00 6.18
N LEU A 117 -17.24 4.52 7.18
CA LEU A 117 -17.75 4.61 8.54
C LEU A 117 -18.44 5.96 8.71
N ASN A 118 -19.74 5.93 9.00
CA ASN A 118 -20.59 7.11 9.10
C ASN A 118 -21.02 7.34 10.55
N TYR A 119 -20.91 8.57 11.01
CA TYR A 119 -21.28 8.97 12.36
C TYR A 119 -22.10 10.25 12.32
N GLY A 120 -23.07 10.37 13.21
CA GLY A 120 -23.81 11.60 13.46
C GLY A 120 -24.08 11.75 14.95
N PHE A 121 -24.04 12.97 15.47
CA PHE A 121 -24.30 13.23 16.88
C PHE A 121 -24.63 14.71 17.13
N SER A 122 -25.20 14.99 18.30
CA SER A 122 -25.40 16.33 18.84
C SER A 122 -24.52 16.52 20.07
N VAL A 123 -23.82 17.65 20.11
CA VAL A 123 -22.91 18.02 21.21
C VAL A 123 -23.73 18.72 22.29
N PRO A 124 -23.57 18.37 23.58
CA PRO A 124 -24.27 19.06 24.65
C PRO A 124 -23.77 20.50 24.79
N ASN A 125 -24.66 21.47 25.05
CA ASN A 125 -24.29 22.88 25.25
C ASN A 125 -23.37 23.13 26.46
N SER A 126 -23.18 22.11 27.33
CA SER A 126 -22.22 22.15 28.43
C SER A 126 -20.79 21.82 28.00
N ALA A 127 -20.57 21.40 26.75
CA ALA A 127 -19.24 21.08 26.24
C ALA A 127 -18.37 22.33 26.18
N VAL A 128 -17.08 22.15 26.49
CA VAL A 128 -16.08 23.21 26.45
C VAL A 128 -14.89 22.80 25.58
N GLN A 129 -14.10 23.79 25.16
CA GLN A 129 -12.85 23.54 24.45
C GLN A 129 -11.97 22.54 25.22
N GLY A 130 -11.43 21.57 24.50
CA GLY A 130 -10.57 20.52 25.06
C GLY A 130 -11.34 19.27 25.48
N ASP A 131 -12.67 19.31 25.64
CA ASP A 131 -13.47 18.10 25.83
C ASP A 131 -13.27 17.15 24.64
N THR A 132 -13.37 15.85 24.91
CA THR A 132 -13.09 14.81 23.92
C THR A 132 -14.25 13.84 23.75
N PHE A 133 -14.26 13.17 22.60
CA PHE A 133 -15.05 11.95 22.42
C PHE A 133 -14.27 10.91 21.62
N LYS A 134 -14.62 9.64 21.82
CA LYS A 134 -13.98 8.49 21.18
C LYS A 134 -14.88 7.81 20.17
N ILE A 135 -14.30 7.50 19.01
CA ILE A 135 -14.83 6.57 18.02
C ILE A 135 -14.06 5.26 18.13
N THR A 136 -14.76 4.17 18.38
CA THR A 136 -14.17 2.82 18.40
C THR A 136 -14.01 2.31 16.97
N VAL A 137 -12.80 1.92 16.59
CA VAL A 137 -12.47 1.36 15.27
C VAL A 137 -12.09 -0.12 15.44
N PRO A 138 -12.66 -1.04 14.64
CA PRO A 138 -12.31 -2.46 14.75
C PRO A 138 -10.92 -2.72 14.17
N LYS A 139 -10.17 -3.65 14.78
CA LYS A 139 -8.81 -4.04 14.33
C LYS A 139 -8.77 -4.60 12.91
N GLU A 140 -9.90 -5.12 12.43
CA GLU A 140 -10.08 -5.59 11.05
C GLU A 140 -10.01 -4.45 10.02
N LEU A 141 -10.03 -3.19 10.49
CA LEU A 141 -9.91 -2.00 9.67
C LEU A 141 -8.71 -1.14 10.08
N ASN A 142 -8.19 -0.39 9.12
CA ASN A 142 -7.30 0.74 9.36
C ASN A 142 -7.79 1.99 8.61
N LEU A 143 -7.34 3.17 9.06
CA LEU A 143 -7.77 4.47 8.54
C LEU A 143 -6.75 5.13 7.60
N ASN A 144 -5.60 4.49 7.39
CA ASN A 144 -4.55 4.95 6.48
C ASN A 144 -4.58 4.29 5.11
N GLY A 145 -5.22 3.12 4.97
CA GLY A 145 -5.10 2.31 3.76
C GLY A 145 -3.64 2.05 3.44
N VAL A 146 -3.24 2.35 2.21
CA VAL A 146 -1.84 2.23 1.76
C VAL A 146 -0.96 3.41 2.17
N THR A 147 -1.39 4.35 3.01
CA THR A 147 -0.52 5.45 3.45
C THR A 147 0.24 5.11 4.74
N SER A 148 1.43 5.69 4.95
CA SER A 148 2.22 5.45 6.16
C SER A 148 1.64 6.12 7.41
N THR A 149 0.92 7.23 7.22
CA THR A 149 0.31 8.02 8.30
C THR A 149 -1.19 8.13 8.10
N ALA A 150 -1.97 7.59 9.03
CA ALA A 150 -3.41 7.80 9.04
C ALA A 150 -3.70 9.25 9.42
N LYS A 151 -4.51 9.93 8.61
CA LYS A 151 -5.07 11.25 8.94
C LYS A 151 -6.59 11.13 8.95
N VAL A 152 -7.17 11.42 10.10
CA VAL A 152 -8.62 11.58 10.22
C VAL A 152 -8.99 13.03 9.88
N PRO A 153 -10.07 13.26 9.13
CA PRO A 153 -10.47 14.61 8.76
C PRO A 153 -10.91 15.39 10.01
N PRO A 154 -10.65 16.71 10.09
CA PRO A 154 -11.31 17.56 11.08
C PRO A 154 -12.82 17.50 10.85
N ILE A 155 -13.59 17.70 11.91
CA ILE A 155 -15.05 17.87 11.81
C ILE A 155 -15.32 19.36 11.62
N MET A 156 -16.10 19.71 10.61
CA MET A 156 -16.38 21.09 10.25
C MET A 156 -17.81 21.49 10.67
N ALA A 157 -17.95 22.70 11.20
CA ALA A 157 -19.23 23.35 11.43
C ALA A 157 -19.31 24.58 10.52
N GLY A 158 -19.79 24.38 9.29
CA GLY A 158 -19.66 25.39 8.24
C GLY A 158 -18.21 25.51 7.78
N ASP A 159 -17.62 26.69 7.93
CA ASP A 159 -16.22 26.99 7.62
C ASP A 159 -15.27 26.91 8.82
N GLN A 160 -15.80 26.68 10.02
CA GLN A 160 -15.03 26.61 11.26
C GLN A 160 -14.78 25.16 11.68
N VAL A 161 -13.61 24.89 12.25
CA VAL A 161 -13.28 23.56 12.78
C VAL A 161 -13.99 23.35 14.10
N LEU A 162 -14.85 22.33 14.18
CA LEU A 162 -15.53 21.92 15.42
C LEU A 162 -14.65 21.03 16.29
N ALA A 163 -13.94 20.07 15.68
CA ALA A 163 -13.08 19.15 16.41
C ALA A 163 -11.93 18.62 15.55
N ASN A 164 -10.79 18.35 16.19
CA ASN A 164 -9.62 17.73 15.56
C ASN A 164 -9.44 16.31 16.09
N GLY A 165 -9.20 15.35 15.18
CA GLY A 165 -9.07 13.94 15.52
C GLY A 165 -7.62 13.46 15.54
N VAL A 166 -7.31 12.56 16.46
CA VAL A 166 -6.03 11.84 16.55
C VAL A 166 -6.33 10.36 16.74
N ILE A 167 -5.51 9.48 16.15
CA ILE A 167 -5.61 8.03 16.35
C ILE A 167 -4.77 7.63 17.56
N ASP A 168 -5.36 6.88 18.49
CA ASP A 168 -4.67 6.37 19.68
C ASP A 168 -3.88 5.08 19.37
N SER A 169 -3.18 4.55 20.37
CA SER A 169 -2.39 3.31 20.24
C SER A 169 -3.22 2.06 19.96
N ASP A 170 -4.51 2.10 20.30
CA ASP A 170 -5.45 0.99 20.11
C ASP A 170 -6.14 1.06 18.73
N GLY A 171 -5.85 2.10 17.93
CA GLY A 171 -6.44 2.35 16.62
C GLY A 171 -7.76 3.12 16.66
N ASN A 172 -8.23 3.53 17.84
CA ASN A 172 -9.44 4.34 17.96
C ASN A 172 -9.16 5.80 17.56
N VAL A 173 -10.22 6.56 17.28
CA VAL A 173 -10.10 8.00 17.00
C VAL A 173 -10.60 8.80 18.18
N ILE A 174 -9.74 9.68 18.71
CA ILE A 174 -10.06 10.65 19.75
C ILE A 174 -10.20 12.02 19.10
N TYR A 175 -11.41 12.57 19.12
CA TYR A 175 -11.67 13.94 18.71
C TYR A 175 -11.65 14.88 19.91
N THR A 176 -11.01 16.02 19.75
CA THR A 176 -10.96 17.11 20.74
C THR A 176 -11.71 18.32 20.20
N PHE A 177 -12.70 18.81 20.94
CA PHE A 177 -13.49 19.98 20.57
C PHE A 177 -12.66 21.27 20.65
N THR A 178 -12.87 22.16 19.68
CA THR A 178 -12.24 23.49 19.62
C THR A 178 -13.01 24.50 20.50
N ASP A 179 -12.59 25.76 20.48
CA ASP A 179 -13.32 26.86 21.12
C ASP A 179 -14.70 27.15 20.50
N TYR A 180 -15.01 26.55 19.34
CA TYR A 180 -16.31 26.66 18.69
C TYR A 180 -17.48 26.33 19.64
N VAL A 181 -17.35 25.26 20.44
CA VAL A 181 -18.41 24.80 21.36
C VAL A 181 -18.65 25.76 22.54
N ASN A 182 -17.68 26.64 22.86
CA ASN A 182 -17.83 27.58 23.98
C ASN A 182 -18.90 28.66 23.74
N THR A 183 -19.26 28.92 22.47
CA THR A 183 -20.14 30.05 22.09
C THR A 183 -21.35 29.64 21.25
N LYS A 184 -21.52 28.34 20.99
CA LYS A 184 -22.51 27.81 20.07
C LYS A 184 -23.37 26.76 20.77
N ASP A 185 -24.68 26.96 20.71
CA ASP A 185 -25.67 26.01 21.21
C ASP A 185 -26.19 25.10 20.09
N ASP A 186 -26.79 23.97 20.46
CA ASP A 186 -27.48 23.03 19.57
C ASP A 186 -26.61 22.50 18.42
N VAL A 187 -25.31 22.33 18.70
CA VAL A 187 -24.32 21.88 17.72
C VAL A 187 -24.59 20.44 17.28
N LYS A 188 -24.67 20.23 15.97
CA LYS A 188 -24.84 18.92 15.33
C LYS A 188 -23.69 18.67 14.37
N ALA A 189 -23.22 17.43 14.34
CA ALA A 189 -22.08 17.04 13.52
C ALA A 189 -22.37 15.73 12.79
N THR A 190 -21.72 15.58 11.64
CA THR A 190 -21.69 14.35 10.84
C THR A 190 -20.27 14.10 10.39
N LEU A 191 -19.84 12.85 10.35
CA LEU A 191 -18.49 12.47 9.95
C LEU A 191 -18.55 11.22 9.09
N THR A 192 -17.80 11.22 7.98
CA THR A 192 -17.59 10.03 7.14
C THR A 192 -16.10 9.77 6.99
N VAL A 193 -15.65 8.60 7.45
CA VAL A 193 -14.25 8.17 7.39
C VAL A 193 -14.12 6.96 6.47
N PRO A 194 -13.30 7.00 5.41
CA PRO A 194 -12.95 5.81 4.65
C PRO A 194 -12.06 4.91 5.53
N ALA A 195 -12.37 3.61 5.55
CA ALA A 195 -11.63 2.61 6.31
C ALA A 195 -11.35 1.39 5.42
N TYR A 196 -10.16 0.83 5.54
CA TYR A 196 -9.63 -0.21 4.66
C TYR A 196 -9.46 -1.49 5.47
N ILE A 197 -9.63 -2.64 4.82
CA ILE A 197 -9.36 -3.94 5.46
C ILE A 197 -7.90 -3.99 5.90
N ASP A 198 -7.66 -4.37 7.16
CA ASP A 198 -6.31 -4.54 7.65
C ASP A 198 -5.78 -5.95 7.29
N PRO A 199 -4.75 -6.04 6.43
CA PRO A 199 -4.25 -7.34 5.96
C PRO A 199 -3.51 -8.13 7.04
N GLU A 200 -3.14 -7.50 8.18
CA GLU A 200 -2.54 -8.17 9.34
C GLU A 200 -3.59 -8.98 10.11
N TYR A 201 -4.81 -8.45 10.23
CA TYR A 201 -5.89 -9.09 11.00
C TYR A 201 -6.87 -9.88 10.15
N VAL A 202 -7.04 -9.51 8.87
CA VAL A 202 -7.87 -10.25 7.90
C VAL A 202 -6.93 -10.87 6.87
N THR A 203 -6.46 -12.08 7.16
CA THR A 203 -5.37 -12.72 6.40
C THR A 203 -5.84 -13.57 5.22
N HIS A 204 -7.13 -13.87 5.13
CA HIS A 204 -7.70 -14.80 4.14
C HIS A 204 -9.03 -14.27 3.60
N THR A 205 -9.40 -14.72 2.40
CA THR A 205 -10.73 -14.47 1.83
C THR A 205 -11.80 -15.08 2.72
N GLY A 206 -12.84 -14.32 3.05
CA GLY A 206 -13.91 -14.80 3.92
C GLY A 206 -14.82 -13.71 4.46
N ASN A 207 -15.87 -14.13 5.16
CA ASN A 207 -16.79 -13.21 5.81
C ASN A 207 -16.16 -12.61 7.06
N VAL A 208 -16.21 -11.28 7.17
CA VAL A 208 -15.69 -10.51 8.30
C VAL A 208 -16.81 -9.64 8.84
N THR A 209 -17.06 -9.70 10.15
CA THR A 209 -17.99 -8.79 10.83
C THR A 209 -17.24 -7.58 11.35
N LEU A 210 -17.56 -6.42 10.78
CA LEU A 210 -17.01 -5.12 11.16
C LEU A 210 -17.93 -4.47 12.20
N ALA A 211 -17.34 -3.90 13.25
CA ALA A 211 -18.06 -3.25 14.34
C ALA A 211 -17.41 -1.89 14.68
N THR A 212 -18.17 -0.81 14.60
CA THR A 212 -17.71 0.53 15.01
C THR A 212 -18.75 1.22 15.89
N GLY A 213 -18.36 2.24 16.65
CA GLY A 213 -19.30 2.91 17.55
C GLY A 213 -18.78 4.19 18.19
N ILE A 214 -19.71 4.90 18.83
CA ILE A 214 -19.46 6.03 19.73
C ILE A 214 -20.20 5.72 21.04
N GLY A 215 -19.45 5.59 22.13
CA GLY A 215 -20.00 5.18 23.43
C GLY A 215 -20.73 3.85 23.33
N ASN A 216 -22.01 3.83 23.70
CA ASN A 216 -22.86 2.64 23.67
C ASN A 216 -23.58 2.40 22.34
N THR A 217 -23.49 3.33 21.39
CA THR A 217 -24.14 3.20 20.08
C THR A 217 -23.15 2.57 19.11
N THR A 218 -23.47 1.35 18.65
CA THR A 218 -22.63 0.58 17.72
C THR A 218 -23.37 0.21 16.45
N ALA A 219 -22.64 0.14 15.34
CA ALA A 219 -23.13 -0.49 14.10
C ALA A 219 -22.27 -1.70 13.77
N ASN A 220 -22.92 -2.75 13.26
CA ASN A 220 -22.27 -3.96 12.79
C ASN A 220 -22.61 -4.20 11.33
N LYS A 221 -21.64 -4.67 10.54
CA LYS A 221 -21.87 -5.13 9.18
C LYS A 221 -20.96 -6.30 8.85
N THR A 222 -21.53 -7.39 8.35
CA THR A 222 -20.75 -8.49 7.79
C THR A 222 -20.55 -8.26 6.30
N VAL A 223 -19.30 -8.33 5.86
CA VAL A 223 -18.90 -8.23 4.45
C VAL A 223 -18.06 -9.44 4.08
N LEU A 224 -18.11 -9.85 2.81
CA LEU A 224 -17.12 -10.76 2.24
C LEU A 224 -15.87 -9.94 1.90
N VAL A 225 -14.72 -10.30 2.47
CA VAL A 225 -13.43 -9.80 2.01
C VAL A 225 -12.89 -10.80 0.99
N ASP A 226 -12.60 -10.33 -0.23
CA ASP A 226 -12.10 -11.16 -1.33
C ASP A 226 -10.74 -10.64 -1.79
N TYR A 227 -9.71 -11.46 -1.57
CA TYR A 227 -8.36 -11.16 -1.99
C TYR A 227 -8.09 -11.78 -3.37
N GLU A 228 -7.67 -10.93 -4.30
CA GLU A 228 -7.35 -11.37 -5.65
C GLU A 228 -6.20 -12.38 -5.65
N LYS A 229 -6.40 -13.48 -6.38
CA LYS A 229 -5.36 -14.49 -6.61
C LYS A 229 -4.15 -13.90 -7.33
N TYR A 230 -3.00 -14.52 -7.12
CA TYR A 230 -1.79 -14.24 -7.89
C TYR A 230 -2.00 -14.51 -9.39
N GLY A 231 -1.27 -13.78 -10.22
CA GLY A 231 -1.21 -14.07 -11.65
C GLY A 231 -0.35 -15.31 -11.88
N LYS A 232 -0.74 -16.18 -12.83
CA LYS A 232 0.03 -17.36 -13.21
C LYS A 232 0.01 -17.58 -14.71
N PHE A 233 1.18 -17.80 -15.29
CA PHE A 233 1.37 -18.19 -16.68
C PHE A 233 2.41 -19.32 -16.75
N TYR A 234 1.97 -20.51 -17.15
CA TYR A 234 2.77 -21.74 -17.04
C TYR A 234 3.26 -21.95 -15.59
N ASN A 235 4.57 -22.11 -15.39
CA ASN A 235 5.20 -22.28 -14.08
C ASN A 235 5.58 -20.95 -13.42
N LEU A 236 5.26 -19.80 -14.02
CA LEU A 236 5.59 -18.48 -13.48
C LEU A 236 4.36 -17.91 -12.78
N SER A 237 4.42 -17.72 -11.47
CA SER A 237 3.39 -17.01 -10.70
C SER A 237 3.97 -15.80 -9.98
N ILE A 238 3.18 -14.74 -9.91
CA ILE A 238 3.58 -13.48 -9.30
C ILE A 238 2.36 -12.69 -8.81
N LYS A 239 2.51 -12.01 -7.67
CA LYS A 239 1.58 -10.99 -7.18
C LYS A 239 2.41 -9.82 -6.65
N GLY A 240 2.01 -8.59 -6.96
CA GLY A 240 2.55 -7.40 -6.32
C GLY A 240 1.48 -6.65 -5.53
N THR A 241 1.89 -5.94 -4.48
CA THR A 241 1.07 -5.01 -3.71
C THR A 241 1.87 -3.74 -3.40
N ILE A 242 1.20 -2.59 -3.36
CA ILE A 242 1.76 -1.36 -2.77
C ILE A 242 1.11 -1.23 -1.40
N ASP A 243 1.91 -1.36 -0.35
CA ASP A 243 1.39 -1.49 1.01
C ASP A 243 1.48 -0.20 1.81
N GLN A 244 2.45 0.67 1.47
CA GLN A 244 2.69 1.94 2.16
C GLN A 244 3.16 3.03 1.19
N ILE A 245 2.70 4.25 1.44
CA ILE A 245 3.04 5.47 0.71
C ILE A 245 3.13 6.60 1.74
N ASP A 246 4.28 7.24 1.81
CA ASP A 246 4.51 8.43 2.60
C ASP A 246 4.68 9.62 1.66
N LYS A 247 3.66 10.47 1.58
CA LYS A 247 3.71 11.69 0.75
C LYS A 247 4.60 12.79 1.34
N THR A 248 4.87 12.75 2.65
CA THR A 248 5.71 13.76 3.31
C THR A 248 7.17 13.48 3.01
N ASN A 249 7.56 12.21 3.12
CA ASN A 249 8.92 11.75 2.89
C ASN A 249 9.17 11.31 1.44
N ASN A 250 8.14 11.31 0.60
CA ASN A 250 8.16 10.84 -0.79
C ASN A 250 8.70 9.40 -0.91
N THR A 251 8.17 8.49 -0.09
CA THR A 251 8.58 7.07 -0.10
C THR A 251 7.40 6.15 -0.33
N TYR A 252 7.66 4.94 -0.82
CA TYR A 252 6.67 3.87 -0.89
C TYR A 252 7.27 2.53 -0.48
N ARG A 253 6.41 1.60 -0.07
CA ARG A 253 6.73 0.18 0.12
C ARG A 253 5.89 -0.67 -0.81
N GLN A 254 6.56 -1.49 -1.60
CA GLN A 254 5.96 -2.51 -2.44
C GLN A 254 6.39 -3.90 -1.92
N THR A 255 5.48 -4.85 -1.92
CA THR A 255 5.76 -6.25 -1.62
C THR A 255 5.42 -7.10 -2.83
N ILE A 256 6.34 -7.98 -3.24
CA ILE A 256 6.17 -8.83 -4.41
C ILE A 256 6.36 -10.29 -3.99
N TYR A 257 5.36 -11.10 -4.29
CA TYR A 257 5.37 -12.52 -4.09
C TYR A 257 5.80 -13.18 -5.39
N VAL A 258 6.99 -13.75 -5.38
CA VAL A 258 7.56 -14.50 -6.49
C VAL A 258 7.29 -15.97 -6.26
N ASN A 259 6.74 -16.62 -7.27
CA ASN A 259 6.37 -18.04 -7.22
C ASN A 259 5.44 -18.42 -6.03
N PRO A 260 4.36 -17.67 -5.71
CA PRO A 260 3.43 -18.02 -4.64
C PRO A 260 2.74 -19.38 -4.84
N SER A 261 2.77 -19.94 -6.05
CA SER A 261 2.24 -21.28 -6.33
C SER A 261 3.20 -22.43 -5.97
N GLY A 262 4.48 -22.15 -5.68
CA GLY A 262 5.47 -23.19 -5.39
C GLY A 262 5.80 -24.09 -6.57
N ASP A 263 5.74 -23.58 -7.81
CA ASP A 263 6.17 -24.32 -8.99
C ASP A 263 7.70 -24.38 -9.06
N ASN A 264 8.23 -25.27 -9.90
CA ASN A 264 9.66 -25.25 -10.23
C ASN A 264 9.95 -24.19 -11.32
N VAL A 265 10.81 -23.22 -11.03
CA VAL A 265 11.24 -22.18 -11.97
C VAL A 265 12.76 -22.20 -12.10
N ILE A 266 13.26 -22.47 -13.32
CA ILE A 266 14.69 -22.52 -13.62
C ILE A 266 15.16 -21.13 -14.08
N ALA A 267 16.34 -20.72 -13.63
CA ALA A 267 16.95 -19.40 -13.80
C ALA A 267 15.96 -18.24 -13.57
N PRO A 268 15.32 -18.17 -12.38
CA PRO A 268 14.33 -17.15 -12.09
C PRO A 268 14.98 -15.76 -12.03
N VAL A 269 14.35 -14.79 -12.67
CA VAL A 269 14.75 -13.37 -12.63
C VAL A 269 13.52 -12.52 -12.40
N LEU A 270 13.55 -11.64 -11.40
CA LEU A 270 12.53 -10.62 -11.18
C LEU A 270 13.05 -9.27 -11.68
N THR A 271 12.23 -8.53 -12.41
CA THR A 271 12.45 -7.11 -12.66
C THR A 271 11.30 -6.27 -12.09
N GLY A 272 11.62 -5.07 -11.61
CA GLY A 272 10.62 -4.05 -11.32
C GLY A 272 10.88 -2.82 -12.17
N ASN A 273 9.80 -2.31 -12.75
CA ASN A 273 9.78 -1.24 -13.73
C ASN A 273 8.66 -0.26 -13.40
N LEU A 274 8.72 0.92 -14.02
CA LEU A 274 7.51 1.75 -14.18
C LEU A 274 6.52 1.02 -15.08
N LYS A 275 5.22 1.19 -14.79
CA LYS A 275 4.17 0.67 -15.68
C LYS A 275 4.30 1.32 -17.07
N PRO A 276 4.42 0.56 -18.17
CA PRO A 276 4.55 1.14 -19.51
C PRO A 276 3.35 2.02 -19.90
N ASN A 277 3.60 3.03 -20.73
CA ASN A 277 2.59 3.95 -21.25
C ASN A 277 1.75 4.66 -20.15
N THR A 278 2.32 4.81 -18.95
CA THR A 278 1.70 5.50 -17.82
C THR A 278 2.70 6.53 -17.29
N GLU A 279 2.24 7.72 -16.92
CA GLU A 279 3.07 8.68 -16.21
C GLU A 279 3.22 8.22 -14.76
N SER A 280 4.31 7.48 -14.48
CA SER A 280 4.63 7.02 -13.12
C SER A 280 5.61 7.96 -12.43
N ASN A 281 5.40 8.21 -11.14
CA ASN A 281 6.25 9.07 -10.33
C ASN A 281 7.34 8.31 -9.53
N ALA A 282 7.47 6.98 -9.66
CA ALA A 282 8.49 6.24 -8.94
C ALA A 282 9.91 6.51 -9.47
N LEU A 283 10.87 6.57 -8.55
CA LEU A 283 12.30 6.65 -8.85
C LEU A 283 12.94 5.29 -8.52
N ILE A 284 13.42 4.59 -9.55
CA ILE A 284 14.02 3.26 -9.40
C ILE A 284 15.50 3.28 -9.79
N ASP A 285 16.35 3.38 -8.78
CA ASP A 285 17.82 3.34 -8.88
C ASP A 285 18.43 2.92 -7.54
N GLN A 286 19.76 2.77 -7.51
CA GLN A 286 20.48 2.32 -6.32
C GLN A 286 20.35 3.28 -5.12
N GLN A 287 20.17 4.58 -5.35
CA GLN A 287 20.03 5.56 -4.27
C GLN A 287 18.62 5.60 -3.70
N ASN A 288 17.62 5.41 -4.56
CA ASN A 288 16.21 5.57 -4.25
C ASN A 288 15.50 4.26 -3.91
N THR A 289 16.11 3.09 -4.16
CA THR A 289 15.46 1.79 -4.00
C THR A 289 16.27 0.84 -3.11
N SER A 290 15.70 0.50 -1.95
CA SER A 290 16.22 -0.55 -1.06
C SER A 290 15.40 -1.82 -1.21
N ILE A 291 16.06 -2.94 -1.52
CA ILE A 291 15.42 -4.24 -1.77
C ILE A 291 15.88 -5.26 -0.73
N LYS A 292 14.91 -5.98 -0.16
CA LYS A 292 15.13 -7.14 0.70
C LYS A 292 14.42 -8.35 0.11
N VAL A 293 15.07 -9.50 0.16
CA VAL A 293 14.54 -10.76 -0.37
C VAL A 293 14.48 -11.79 0.73
N TYR A 294 13.31 -12.36 0.92
CA TYR A 294 13.03 -13.38 1.92
C TYR A 294 12.59 -14.67 1.22
N LYS A 295 13.13 -15.79 1.68
CA LYS A 295 12.70 -17.11 1.22
C LYS A 295 11.55 -17.60 2.09
N VAL A 296 10.56 -18.19 1.45
CA VAL A 296 9.42 -18.84 2.12
C VAL A 296 9.61 -20.34 2.01
N ASP A 297 9.56 -21.05 3.13
CA ASP A 297 9.77 -22.50 3.14
C ASP A 297 8.58 -23.26 2.56
N ASN A 298 7.35 -22.80 2.84
CA ASN A 298 6.13 -23.42 2.36
C ASN A 298 5.14 -22.37 1.82
N ALA A 299 4.60 -22.60 0.63
CA ALA A 299 3.59 -21.74 0.02
C ALA A 299 2.31 -21.60 0.87
N ALA A 300 2.01 -22.59 1.71
CA ALA A 300 0.88 -22.53 2.65
C ALA A 300 1.05 -21.45 3.75
N ASP A 301 2.26 -20.95 3.98
CA ASP A 301 2.54 -19.92 4.99
C ASP A 301 2.25 -18.49 4.45
N LEU A 302 1.93 -18.36 3.16
CA LEU A 302 1.55 -17.10 2.55
C LEU A 302 0.07 -16.78 2.86
N SER A 303 -0.17 -15.64 3.51
CA SER A 303 -1.53 -15.13 3.66
C SER A 303 -2.09 -14.69 2.32
N GLU A 304 -3.40 -14.87 2.09
CA GLU A 304 -4.06 -14.33 0.90
C GLU A 304 -4.19 -12.81 0.95
N SER A 305 -4.10 -12.22 2.15
CA SER A 305 -4.00 -10.77 2.33
C SER A 305 -2.70 -10.18 1.80
N TYR A 306 -1.70 -11.04 1.58
CA TYR A 306 -0.34 -10.65 1.22
C TYR A 306 0.26 -9.68 2.26
N PHE A 307 -0.04 -9.93 3.53
CA PHE A 307 0.71 -9.34 4.63
C PHE A 307 2.00 -10.12 4.86
N VAL A 308 3.09 -9.42 5.13
CA VAL A 308 4.39 -10.01 5.45
C VAL A 308 4.86 -9.44 6.77
N ASN A 309 5.14 -10.32 7.72
CA ASN A 309 6.07 -10.01 8.78
C ASN A 309 7.45 -10.59 8.41
N PRO A 310 8.44 -9.75 8.06
CA PRO A 310 9.76 -10.22 7.65
C PRO A 310 10.46 -11.15 8.65
N GLU A 311 10.18 -10.99 9.95
CA GLU A 311 10.73 -11.83 11.02
C GLU A 311 10.33 -13.31 10.92
N ASN A 312 9.27 -13.61 10.15
CA ASN A 312 8.78 -14.97 9.97
C ASN A 312 9.49 -15.71 8.83
N PHE A 313 10.36 -15.04 8.06
CA PHE A 313 10.95 -15.58 6.84
C PHE A 313 12.48 -15.42 6.84
N GLU A 314 13.17 -16.33 6.15
CA GLU A 314 14.63 -16.31 6.04
C GLU A 314 15.08 -15.15 5.13
N ASP A 315 15.82 -14.15 5.67
CA ASP A 315 16.44 -13.10 4.85
C ASP A 315 17.62 -13.68 4.04
N VAL A 316 17.41 -13.77 2.73
CA VAL A 316 18.38 -14.30 1.75
C VAL A 316 18.89 -13.21 0.80
N THR A 317 18.76 -11.94 1.18
CA THR A 317 19.18 -10.79 0.35
C THR A 317 20.63 -10.89 -0.11
N ASN A 318 21.52 -11.44 0.73
CA ASN A 318 22.94 -11.59 0.39
C ASN A 318 23.24 -12.75 -0.58
N SER A 319 22.27 -13.62 -0.83
CA SER A 319 22.40 -14.78 -1.73
C SER A 319 21.92 -14.49 -3.14
N VAL A 320 21.22 -13.37 -3.35
CA VAL A 320 20.70 -12.94 -4.66
C VAL A 320 21.57 -11.84 -5.26
N ASN A 321 21.54 -11.68 -6.58
CA ASN A 321 22.19 -10.57 -7.26
C ASN A 321 21.17 -9.46 -7.57
N ILE A 322 21.37 -8.28 -6.97
CA ILE A 322 20.50 -7.12 -7.14
C ILE A 322 21.25 -6.05 -7.93
N THR A 323 20.69 -5.65 -9.08
CA THR A 323 21.30 -4.68 -9.99
C THR A 323 20.28 -3.68 -10.53
N PHE A 324 20.75 -2.57 -11.08
CA PHE A 324 19.93 -1.54 -11.73
C PHE A 324 20.37 -1.38 -13.19
N PRO A 325 20.04 -2.35 -14.06
CA PRO A 325 20.66 -2.46 -15.38
C PRO A 325 20.17 -1.40 -16.38
N ASN A 326 19.01 -0.80 -16.15
CA ASN A 326 18.40 0.20 -17.03
C ASN A 326 17.79 1.34 -16.20
N PRO A 327 17.54 2.52 -16.80
CA PRO A 327 16.85 3.62 -16.13
C PRO A 327 15.49 3.18 -15.57
N ASN A 328 15.23 3.53 -14.31
CA ASN A 328 14.01 3.16 -13.59
C ASN A 328 13.68 1.66 -13.63
N GLN A 329 14.72 0.82 -13.53
CA GLN A 329 14.57 -0.62 -13.43
C GLN A 329 15.54 -1.22 -12.41
N TYR A 330 15.01 -2.08 -11.55
CA TYR A 330 15.83 -3.02 -10.77
C TYR A 330 15.68 -4.44 -11.34
N LYS A 331 16.70 -5.27 -11.11
CA LYS A 331 16.73 -6.70 -11.45
C LYS A 331 17.24 -7.49 -10.24
N VAL A 332 16.53 -8.56 -9.90
CA VAL A 332 16.90 -9.54 -8.86
C VAL A 332 17.06 -10.90 -9.53
N GLU A 333 18.27 -11.45 -9.50
CA GLU A 333 18.57 -12.82 -9.95
C GLU A 333 18.78 -13.69 -8.71
N PHE A 334 17.98 -14.76 -8.56
CA PHE A 334 17.96 -15.52 -7.31
C PHE A 334 19.17 -16.45 -7.11
N ASN A 335 19.87 -16.79 -8.20
CA ASN A 335 21.17 -17.49 -8.22
C ASN A 335 21.28 -18.64 -7.20
N THR A 336 20.27 -19.50 -7.12
CA THR A 336 20.32 -20.67 -6.24
C THR A 336 21.37 -21.67 -6.75
N PRO A 337 21.94 -22.53 -5.87
CA PRO A 337 23.00 -23.47 -6.28
C PRO A 337 22.66 -24.38 -7.47
N ASP A 338 21.37 -24.69 -7.64
CA ASP A 338 20.87 -25.58 -8.69
C ASP A 338 20.19 -24.78 -9.84
N ASP A 339 20.38 -23.46 -9.89
CA ASP A 339 19.74 -22.54 -10.84
C ASP A 339 18.22 -22.68 -10.92
N GLN A 340 17.55 -23.07 -9.83
CA GLN A 340 16.09 -23.17 -9.77
C GLN A 340 15.51 -22.86 -8.39
N ILE A 341 14.26 -22.41 -8.37
CA ILE A 341 13.47 -22.24 -7.14
C ILE A 341 12.25 -23.17 -7.19
N THR A 342 11.92 -23.76 -6.04
CA THR A 342 10.74 -24.63 -5.84
C THR A 342 9.79 -24.11 -4.77
N THR A 343 10.17 -23.02 -4.09
CA THR A 343 9.36 -22.38 -3.05
C THR A 343 9.14 -20.92 -3.39
N PRO A 344 8.18 -20.24 -2.72
CA PRO A 344 7.99 -18.82 -2.91
C PRO A 344 9.13 -17.99 -2.34
N TYR A 345 9.23 -16.76 -2.84
CA TYR A 345 10.06 -15.71 -2.30
C TYR A 345 9.22 -14.44 -2.13
N ILE A 346 9.59 -13.64 -1.15
CA ILE A 346 9.00 -12.33 -0.90
C ILE A 346 10.09 -11.28 -1.16
N VAL A 347 9.81 -10.35 -2.07
CA VAL A 347 10.68 -9.22 -2.36
C VAL A 347 10.02 -7.96 -1.82
N VAL A 348 10.62 -7.37 -0.79
CA VAL A 348 10.18 -6.11 -0.19
C VAL A 348 11.02 -4.98 -0.76
N VAL A 349 10.36 -4.04 -1.42
CA VAL A 349 10.98 -2.87 -2.05
C VAL A 349 10.54 -1.62 -1.28
N ASN A 350 11.50 -0.92 -0.68
CA ASN A 350 11.30 0.42 -0.14
C ASN A 350 11.89 1.42 -1.14
N GLY A 351 11.02 2.15 -1.84
CA GLY A 351 11.38 3.06 -2.92
C GLY A 351 11.06 4.52 -2.60
N HIS A 352 11.50 5.43 -3.48
CA HIS A 352 11.17 6.85 -3.42
C HIS A 352 10.32 7.30 -4.61
N ILE A 353 9.59 8.40 -4.40
CA ILE A 353 8.71 9.06 -5.36
C ILE A 353 9.35 10.40 -5.76
N ASP A 354 9.27 10.78 -7.02
CA ASP A 354 9.61 12.13 -7.47
C ASP A 354 8.52 13.12 -7.03
N PRO A 355 8.81 14.05 -6.08
CA PRO A 355 7.84 15.03 -5.61
C PRO A 355 7.42 16.05 -6.68
N ASN A 356 8.17 16.17 -7.78
CA ASN A 356 7.89 17.12 -8.85
C ASN A 356 7.03 16.50 -9.97
N SER A 357 6.83 15.18 -9.95
CA SER A 357 6.00 14.50 -10.93
C SER A 357 4.51 14.69 -10.61
N LYS A 358 3.70 14.81 -11.66
CA LYS A 358 2.23 14.83 -11.57
C LYS A 358 1.61 13.45 -11.77
N GLY A 359 2.43 12.45 -12.11
CA GLY A 359 2.00 11.08 -12.34
C GLY A 359 1.60 10.38 -11.04
N ASP A 360 0.85 9.29 -11.18
CA ASP A 360 0.51 8.40 -10.08
C ASP A 360 1.65 7.42 -9.79
N LEU A 361 1.58 6.70 -8.67
CA LEU A 361 2.51 5.61 -8.40
C LEU A 361 2.06 4.37 -9.17
N ALA A 362 2.71 4.10 -10.31
CA ALA A 362 2.38 2.99 -11.20
C ALA A 362 3.60 2.12 -11.51
N LEU A 363 3.58 0.86 -11.08
CA LEU A 363 4.70 -0.08 -11.14
C LEU A 363 4.30 -1.35 -11.89
N ARG A 364 5.29 -1.99 -12.53
CA ARG A 364 5.17 -3.34 -13.12
C ARG A 364 6.27 -4.22 -12.55
N SER A 365 5.88 -5.37 -12.02
CA SER A 365 6.79 -6.43 -11.60
C SER A 365 6.73 -7.57 -12.61
N THR A 366 7.86 -8.06 -13.09
CA THR A 366 7.91 -9.15 -14.07
C THR A 366 8.82 -10.27 -13.60
N LEU A 367 8.24 -11.47 -13.46
CA LEU A 367 8.99 -12.69 -13.22
C LEU A 367 9.30 -13.36 -14.56
N TYR A 368 10.57 -13.65 -14.79
CA TYR A 368 11.07 -14.46 -15.88
C TYR A 368 11.58 -15.80 -15.37
N GLY A 369 11.57 -16.80 -16.25
CA GLY A 369 12.17 -18.10 -15.96
C GLY A 369 11.94 -19.10 -17.08
N TYR A 370 12.67 -20.21 -16.99
CA TYR A 370 12.49 -21.39 -17.82
C TYR A 370 11.53 -22.39 -17.17
N ASN A 371 10.84 -23.16 -18.00
CA ASN A 371 10.18 -24.40 -17.58
C ASN A 371 11.08 -25.62 -17.81
N SER A 372 10.60 -26.83 -17.49
CA SER A 372 11.33 -28.09 -17.71
C SER A 372 11.72 -28.35 -19.18
N ASN A 373 11.08 -27.68 -20.13
CA ASN A 373 11.40 -27.78 -21.56
C ASN A 373 12.40 -26.69 -22.02
N ILE A 374 12.99 -25.93 -21.09
CA ILE A 374 13.94 -24.83 -21.35
C ILE A 374 13.36 -23.78 -22.29
N ILE A 375 12.06 -23.48 -22.15
CA ILE A 375 11.41 -22.38 -22.86
C ILE A 375 11.35 -21.17 -21.93
N TRP A 376 12.01 -20.08 -22.34
CA TRP A 376 12.03 -18.81 -21.60
C TRP A 376 10.67 -18.12 -21.69
N ARG A 377 10.10 -17.74 -20.54
CA ARG A 377 8.82 -17.04 -20.46
C ARG A 377 8.88 -15.92 -19.42
N SER A 378 7.82 -15.12 -19.40
CA SER A 378 7.59 -14.13 -18.35
C SER A 378 6.12 -14.05 -17.93
N MET A 379 5.88 -13.59 -16.71
CA MET A 379 4.57 -13.19 -16.20
C MET A 379 4.74 -11.85 -15.49
N SER A 380 3.84 -10.89 -15.74
CA SER A 380 3.88 -9.56 -15.14
C SER A 380 2.69 -9.30 -14.24
N TRP A 381 2.88 -8.46 -13.23
CA TRP A 381 1.84 -7.92 -12.36
C TRP A 381 1.98 -6.40 -12.25
N ASP A 382 0.89 -5.68 -12.52
CA ASP A 382 0.84 -4.22 -12.44
C ASP A 382 0.25 -3.78 -11.10
N ASN A 383 0.82 -2.72 -10.52
CA ASN A 383 0.30 -2.07 -9.33
C ASN A 383 0.11 -0.58 -9.60
N GLU A 384 -1.07 -0.08 -9.28
CA GLU A 384 -1.46 1.33 -9.40
C GLU A 384 -2.34 1.68 -8.20
N VAL A 385 -2.19 2.90 -7.68
CA VAL A 385 -2.87 3.36 -6.47
C VAL A 385 -3.60 4.67 -6.73
N ALA A 386 -4.86 4.74 -6.30
CA ALA A 386 -5.65 5.95 -6.28
C ALA A 386 -5.82 6.44 -4.82
N PHE A 387 -5.83 7.76 -4.60
CA PHE A 387 -6.00 8.35 -3.27
C PHE A 387 -7.46 8.75 -3.02
N ASN A 388 -8.01 8.36 -1.86
CA ASN A 388 -9.34 8.77 -1.39
C ASN A 388 -9.20 9.67 -0.15
N ASN A 389 -10.05 10.69 -0.02
CA ASN A 389 -10.10 11.58 1.16
C ASN A 389 -11.43 11.40 1.90
N GLY A 390 -11.39 11.42 3.24
CA GLY A 390 -12.59 11.51 4.08
C GLY A 390 -13.15 12.94 4.16
N SER A 391 -14.35 13.09 4.72
CA SER A 391 -15.01 14.39 4.92
C SER A 391 -15.78 14.39 6.24
N GLY A 392 -15.78 15.51 6.94
CA GLY A 392 -16.51 15.70 8.19
C GLY A 392 -16.80 17.17 8.43
#